data_AF-A0A6N2AI47-F1
#
_entry.id   AF-A0A6N2AI47-F1
#
_cell.length_a   1.000
_cell.length_b   1.000
_cell.length_c   1.000
_cell.angle_alpha   90.00
_cell.angle_beta   90.00
_cell.angle_gamma   90.00
#
_symmetry.space_group_name_H-M   'P 1'
#
loop_
_entity.id
_entity.type
_entity.pdbx_description
1 polymer ?
#
loop_
_entity_poly.entity_id
_entity_poly.type
_entity_poly.pdbx_seq_one_letter_code
_entity_poly.pdbx_strand_id
1 'polypeptide(L)'
;LGLQAVLNDAENKQASNQFVSQWLNEFRHAVDSAKNLMEEVNYEALRLKVEGQHQSLSDIFLLNIKEKLEDTIETLKDLQEQIGDLGLKEHFGSTKQETRTPSTSLVDDSDIFGRHKEMEDLIVHLLCEDANGKNLAVVPILGMGSVGKTTLAKAVYN
;
A
#
# COMPACT_ATOMS: atom_id res chain seq x y z
N LEU A 1 11.06 14.64 0.37
CA LEU A 1 10.19 14.30 1.51
C LEU A 1 8.71 14.53 1.19
N GLY A 2 8.36 15.52 0.37
CA GLY A 2 6.98 15.82 0.00
C GLY A 2 6.20 14.76 -0.77
N LEU A 3 6.76 14.28 -1.89
CA LEU A 3 6.08 13.32 -2.78
C LEU A 3 5.63 12.03 -2.06
N GLN A 4 6.46 11.48 -1.19
CA GLN A 4 6.12 10.25 -0.47
C GLN A 4 4.94 10.45 0.50
N ALA A 5 4.81 11.64 1.10
CA ALA A 5 3.68 11.97 1.94
C ALA A 5 2.39 12.11 1.11
N VAL A 6 2.47 12.78 -0.05
CA VAL A 6 1.36 12.88 -1.02
C VAL A 6 0.90 11.50 -1.49
N LEU A 7 1.84 10.61 -1.83
CA LEU A 7 1.52 9.25 -2.27
C LEU A 7 0.87 8.43 -1.17
N ASN A 8 1.38 8.48 0.07
CA ASN A 8 0.75 7.80 1.20
C ASN A 8 -0.68 8.30 1.46
N ASP A 9 -0.92 9.60 1.39
CA ASP A 9 -2.26 10.19 1.56
C ASP A 9 -3.19 9.78 0.40
N ALA A 10 -2.68 9.78 -0.83
CA ALA A 10 -3.42 9.31 -2.00
C ALA A 10 -3.81 7.83 -1.90
N GLU A 11 -2.89 6.96 -1.48
CA GLU A 11 -3.15 5.52 -1.30
C GLU A 11 -4.21 5.24 -0.23
N ASN A 12 -4.24 6.03 0.85
CA ASN A 12 -5.27 5.92 1.88
C ASN A 12 -6.65 6.38 1.39
N LYS A 13 -6.69 7.39 0.51
CA LYS A 13 -7.93 7.97 -0.02
C LYS A 13 -8.45 7.28 -1.29
N GLN A 14 -7.63 6.50 -2.01
CA GLN A 14 -8.01 5.92 -3.31
C GLN A 14 -9.25 5.00 -3.23
N ALA A 15 -9.48 4.35 -2.08
CA ALA A 15 -10.60 3.44 -1.89
C ALA A 15 -11.94 4.17 -1.72
N SER A 16 -11.91 5.42 -1.24
CA SER A 16 -13.10 6.22 -0.94
C SER A 16 -13.29 7.41 -1.90
N ASN A 17 -12.26 7.79 -2.66
CA ASN A 17 -12.29 8.91 -3.60
C ASN A 17 -11.83 8.47 -5.00
N GLN A 18 -12.77 8.43 -5.95
CA GLN A 18 -12.52 8.04 -7.34
C GLN A 18 -11.57 9.01 -8.07
N PHE A 19 -11.63 10.31 -7.80
CA PHE A 19 -10.74 11.30 -8.41
C PHE A 19 -9.29 11.09 -7.97
N VAL A 20 -9.07 10.80 -6.68
CA VAL A 20 -7.74 10.44 -6.16
C VAL A 20 -7.24 9.12 -6.75
N SER A 21 -8.13 8.14 -6.93
CA SER A 21 -7.79 6.86 -7.56
C SER A 21 -7.35 7.05 -9.02
N GLN A 22 -8.09 7.85 -9.79
CA GLN A 22 -7.74 8.18 -11.17
C GLN A 22 -6.39 8.91 -11.24
N TRP A 23 -6.21 9.96 -10.43
CA TRP A 23 -4.97 10.72 -10.34
C TRP A 23 -3.77 9.81 -10.01
N LEU A 24 -3.92 8.90 -9.03
CA LEU A 24 -2.85 8.00 -8.64
C LEU A 24 -2.51 6.98 -9.74
N ASN A 25 -3.51 6.55 -10.52
CA ASN A 25 -3.30 5.68 -11.67
C ASN A 25 -2.57 6.40 -12.81
N GLU A 26 -2.96 7.63 -13.13
CA GLU A 26 -2.27 8.47 -14.12
C GLU A 26 -0.83 8.77 -13.70
N PHE A 27 -0.60 9.06 -12.41
CA PHE A 27 0.75 9.23 -11.87
C PHE A 27 1.61 7.96 -12.04
N ARG A 28 1.07 6.78 -11.72
CA ARG A 28 1.77 5.51 -11.94
C ARG A 28 2.12 5.31 -13.42
N HIS A 29 1.17 5.58 -14.31
CA HIS A 29 1.38 5.47 -15.75
C HIS A 29 2.49 6.41 -16.26
N ALA A 30 2.54 7.66 -15.78
CA ALA A 30 3.58 8.62 -16.15
C ALA A 30 4.98 8.18 -15.67
N VAL A 31 5.07 7.67 -14.43
CA VAL A 31 6.33 7.12 -13.89
C VAL A 31 6.78 5.87 -14.65
N ASP A 32 5.86 4.97 -14.97
CA ASP A 32 6.16 3.77 -15.78
C ASP A 32 6.60 4.15 -17.20
N SER A 33 5.98 5.17 -17.79
CA SER A 33 6.39 5.71 -19.09
C SER A 33 7.82 6.25 -19.04
N ALA A 34 8.17 7.05 -18.03
CA ALA A 34 9.54 7.54 -17.83
C ALA A 34 10.55 6.39 -17.66
N LYS A 35 10.19 5.36 -16.91
CA LYS A 35 11.03 4.17 -16.71
C LYS A 35 11.25 3.42 -18.01
N ASN A 36 10.20 3.20 -18.80
CA ASN A 36 10.30 2.52 -20.09
C ASN A 36 11.24 3.27 -21.05
N LEU A 37 11.17 4.60 -21.09
CA LEU A 37 12.10 5.41 -21.89
C LEU A 37 13.56 5.24 -21.44
N MET A 38 13.80 5.22 -20.14
CA MET A 38 15.13 4.98 -19.59
C MET A 38 15.67 3.59 -19.96
N GLU A 39 14.81 2.58 -19.90
CA GLU A 39 15.15 1.21 -20.31
C GLU A 39 15.43 1.11 -21.81
N GLU A 40 14.66 1.81 -22.65
CA GLU A 40 14.85 1.89 -24.11
C GLU A 40 16.21 2.51 -24.45
N VAL A 41 16.56 3.65 -23.82
CA VAL A 41 17.88 4.29 -24.00
C VAL A 41 19.01 3.39 -23.52
N ASN A 42 18.84 2.72 -22.37
CA ASN A 42 19.85 1.81 -21.84
C ASN A 42 20.06 0.60 -22.75
N TYR A 43 18.97 0.05 -23.32
CA TYR A 43 19.02 -1.05 -24.29
C TYR A 43 19.84 -0.65 -25.52
N GLU A 44 19.53 0.50 -26.14
CA GLU A 44 20.27 0.95 -27.33
C GLU A 44 21.74 1.27 -27.02
N ALA A 45 22.04 1.85 -25.85
CA ALA A 45 23.41 2.08 -25.42
C ALA A 45 24.22 0.77 -25.28
N LEU A 46 23.60 -0.27 -24.71
CA LEU A 46 24.21 -1.60 -24.60
C LEU A 46 24.40 -2.26 -25.96
N ARG A 47 23.40 -2.15 -26.84
CA ARG A 47 23.45 -2.69 -28.20
C ARG A 47 24.62 -2.11 -28.99
N LEU A 48 24.78 -0.78 -29.00
CA LEU A 48 25.90 -0.12 -29.68
C LEU A 48 27.26 -0.59 -29.17
N LYS A 49 27.37 -0.81 -27.85
CA LYS A 49 28.59 -1.33 -27.22
C LYS A 49 28.92 -2.76 -27.66
N VAL A 50 27.91 -3.62 -27.81
CA VAL A 50 28.08 -5.03 -28.21
C VAL A 50 28.38 -5.15 -29.71
N GLU A 51 27.71 -4.35 -30.54
CA GLU A 51 27.90 -4.37 -32.00
C GLU A 51 29.24 -3.76 -32.45
N GLY A 52 30.05 -3.23 -31.51
CA GLY A 52 31.37 -2.68 -31.79
C GLY A 52 31.33 -1.41 -32.66
N GLN A 53 30.16 -0.78 -32.77
CA GLN A 53 29.99 0.43 -33.55
C GLN A 53 30.45 1.64 -32.75
N HIS A 54 31.37 2.42 -33.33
CA HIS A 54 31.73 3.77 -32.87
C HIS A 54 30.61 4.80 -33.17
N GLN A 55 29.36 4.35 -33.31
CA GLN A 55 28.23 5.17 -33.74
C GLN A 55 27.44 5.68 -32.54
N SER A 56 27.05 6.96 -32.64
CA SER A 56 26.14 7.63 -31.73
C SER A 56 24.72 7.09 -31.90
N LEU A 57 23.86 7.31 -30.91
CA LEU A 57 22.41 7.13 -31.06
C LEU A 57 21.94 7.92 -32.29
N SER A 58 21.04 7.33 -33.08
CA SER A 58 20.51 7.99 -34.26
C SER A 58 19.70 9.23 -33.89
N ASP A 59 19.79 10.29 -34.70
CA ASP A 59 19.04 11.53 -34.46
C ASP A 59 17.52 11.29 -34.42
N ILE A 60 17.03 10.34 -35.23
CA ILE A 60 15.61 9.93 -35.26
C ILE A 60 15.21 9.29 -33.92
N PHE A 61 16.04 8.41 -33.38
CA PHE A 61 15.79 7.79 -32.06
C PHE A 61 15.78 8.84 -30.94
N LEU A 62 16.78 9.74 -30.94
CA LEU A 62 16.85 10.82 -29.95
C LEU A 62 15.65 11.75 -30.02
N LEU A 63 15.15 12.06 -31.23
CA LEU A 63 13.96 12.88 -31.41
C LEU A 63 12.71 12.19 -30.83
N ASN A 64 12.51 10.91 -31.10
CA ASN A 64 11.39 10.13 -30.56
C ASN A 64 11.44 10.03 -29.02
N ILE A 65 12.62 9.79 -28.43
CA ILE A 65 12.77 9.78 -26.97
C ILE A 65 12.48 11.17 -26.39
N LYS A 66 12.95 12.23 -27.05
CA LYS A 66 12.71 13.61 -26.64
C LYS A 66 11.21 13.93 -26.61
N GLU A 67 10.48 13.65 -27.68
CA GLU A 67 9.03 13.89 -27.76
C GLU A 67 8.28 13.17 -26.63
N LYS A 68 8.52 11.86 -26.45
CA LYS A 68 7.90 11.09 -25.36
C LYS A 68 8.27 11.58 -23.97
N LEU A 69 9.50 12.08 -23.79
CA LEU A 69 9.96 12.64 -22.52
C LEU A 69 9.25 13.97 -22.24
N GLU A 70 9.08 14.83 -23.25
CA GLU A 70 8.34 16.08 -23.15
C GLU A 70 6.89 15.81 -22.72
N ASP A 71 6.20 14.87 -23.38
CA ASP A 71 4.83 14.46 -23.02
C ASP A 71 4.74 13.94 -21.57
N THR A 72 5.72 13.14 -21.14
CA THR A 72 5.76 12.59 -19.77
C THR A 72 5.97 13.70 -18.74
N ILE A 73 6.83 14.67 -19.03
CA ILE A 73 7.08 15.83 -18.16
C ILE A 73 5.83 16.71 -18.07
N GLU A 74 5.13 16.94 -19.18
CA GLU A 74 3.88 17.70 -19.21
C GLU A 74 2.82 17.02 -18.33
N THR A 75 2.61 15.71 -18.53
CA THR A 75 1.68 14.92 -17.71
C THR A 75 2.00 15.03 -16.21
N LEU A 76 3.28 14.92 -15.83
CA LEU A 76 3.69 15.02 -14.42
C LEU A 76 3.47 16.43 -13.84
N LYS A 77 3.59 17.49 -14.65
CA LYS A 77 3.28 18.87 -14.21
C LYS A 77 1.78 19.03 -13.99
N ASP A 78 0.95 18.56 -14.91
CA ASP A 78 -0.50 18.63 -14.78
C ASP A 78 -0.97 17.88 -13.51
N LEU A 79 -0.39 16.71 -13.25
CA LEU A 79 -0.66 15.95 -12.04
C LEU A 79 -0.18 16.68 -10.78
N GLN A 80 0.94 17.40 -10.84
CA GLN A 80 1.44 18.19 -9.73
C GLN A 80 0.48 19.34 -9.36
N GLU A 81 -0.12 20.00 -10.35
CA GLU A 81 -1.09 21.08 -10.14
C GLU A 81 -2.37 20.56 -9.46
N GLN A 82 -2.82 19.36 -9.82
CA GLN A 82 -4.01 18.72 -9.25
C GLN A 82 -3.87 18.31 -7.77
N ILE A 83 -2.65 18.20 -7.22
CA ILE A 83 -2.41 17.78 -5.83
C ILE A 83 -3.18 18.66 -4.84
N GLY A 84 -3.17 19.99 -5.08
CA GLY A 84 -3.86 20.96 -4.25
C GLY A 84 -5.38 20.80 -4.29
N ASP A 85 -5.93 20.64 -5.49
CA ASP A 85 -7.37 20.52 -5.74
C ASP A 85 -7.95 19.22 -5.16
N LEU A 86 -7.16 18.14 -5.18
CA LEU A 86 -7.51 16.86 -4.58
C LEU A 86 -7.37 16.85 -3.04
N GLY A 87 -6.87 17.94 -2.45
CA GLY A 87 -6.64 18.06 -1.02
C GLY A 87 -5.67 17.01 -0.50
N LEU A 88 -4.69 16.61 -1.33
CA LEU A 88 -3.61 15.71 -0.93
C LEU A 88 -2.62 16.50 -0.07
N LYS A 89 -2.36 16.05 1.15
CA LYS A 89 -1.55 16.80 2.12
C LYS A 89 -0.23 16.08 2.41
N GLU A 90 0.86 16.84 2.52
CA GLU A 90 2.16 16.36 3.04
C GLU A 90 2.15 16.09 4.56
N HIS A 91 0.99 15.82 5.17
CA HIS A 91 0.90 15.76 6.62
C HIS A 91 1.63 14.51 7.16
N PHE A 92 2.75 14.73 7.85
CA PHE A 92 3.48 13.72 8.64
C PHE A 92 2.70 13.20 9.87
N GLY A 93 1.44 13.59 10.01
CA GLY A 93 0.59 13.25 11.14
C GLY A 93 -0.82 13.01 10.66
N SER A 94 -1.07 11.84 10.10
CA SER A 94 -2.39 11.23 10.22
C SER A 94 -2.20 10.05 11.15
N THR A 95 -2.56 10.24 12.41
CA THR A 95 -3.01 9.13 13.26
C THR A 95 -3.90 8.31 12.36
N LYS A 96 -3.50 7.08 12.01
CA LYS A 96 -4.35 6.17 11.23
C LYS A 96 -5.73 6.23 11.86
N GLN A 97 -6.63 7.00 11.25
CA GLN A 97 -8.00 7.03 11.72
C GLN A 97 -8.47 5.66 11.34
N GLU A 98 -8.62 4.80 12.34
CA GLU A 98 -8.96 3.41 12.15
C GLU A 98 -10.37 3.41 11.55
N THR A 99 -10.44 3.42 10.21
CA THR A 99 -11.69 3.40 9.45
C THR A 99 -12.31 2.01 9.45
N ARG A 100 -11.62 1.02 10.05
CA ARG A 100 -12.22 -0.27 10.34
C ARG A 100 -13.38 -0.04 11.29
N THR A 101 -14.58 -0.24 10.77
CA THR A 101 -15.75 -0.49 11.59
C THR A 101 -15.35 -1.56 12.60
N PRO A 102 -15.49 -1.32 13.91
CA PRO A 102 -15.26 -2.35 14.91
C PRO A 102 -16.07 -3.57 14.52
N SER A 103 -15.48 -4.75 14.57
CA SER A 103 -16.17 -5.98 14.25
C SER A 103 -17.24 -6.25 15.32
N THR A 104 -18.46 -5.70 15.19
CA THR A 104 -19.51 -5.76 16.22
C THR A 104 -20.42 -6.98 16.16
N SER A 105 -20.17 -7.96 15.28
CA SER A 105 -20.98 -9.18 15.30
C SER A 105 -20.74 -9.99 16.59
N LEU A 106 -21.80 -10.24 17.34
CA LEU A 106 -21.87 -11.34 18.30
C LEU A 106 -21.65 -12.64 17.50
N VAL A 107 -20.76 -13.49 17.98
CA VAL A 107 -20.53 -14.81 17.39
C VAL A 107 -21.40 -15.79 18.17
N ASP A 108 -22.15 -16.63 17.46
CA ASP A 108 -22.81 -17.79 18.07
C ASP A 108 -21.76 -18.89 18.25
N ASP A 109 -21.50 -19.29 19.48
CA ASP A 109 -20.49 -20.31 19.80
C ASP A 109 -20.83 -21.67 19.16
N SER A 110 -22.11 -21.92 18.86
CA SER A 110 -22.55 -23.16 18.21
C SER A 110 -22.06 -23.31 16.77
N ASP A 111 -21.66 -22.22 16.11
CA ASP A 111 -21.12 -22.20 14.75
C ASP A 111 -19.57 -22.39 14.71
N ILE A 112 -18.93 -22.58 15.87
CA ILE A 112 -17.48 -22.71 15.98
C ILE A 112 -17.08 -24.18 16.11
N PHE A 113 -16.46 -24.71 15.05
CA PHE A 113 -16.06 -26.11 15.00
C PHE A 113 -14.54 -26.28 15.13
N GLY A 114 -14.10 -27.31 15.85
CA GLY A 114 -12.70 -27.74 15.91
C GLY A 114 -11.73 -26.82 16.69
N ARG A 115 -12.24 -25.78 17.37
CA ARG A 115 -11.43 -24.78 18.11
C ARG A 115 -11.62 -24.82 19.63
N HIS A 116 -12.44 -25.75 20.14
CA HIS A 116 -12.78 -25.88 21.57
C HIS A 116 -11.55 -25.90 22.48
N LYS A 117 -10.53 -26.71 22.15
CA LYS A 117 -9.30 -26.77 22.94
C LYS A 117 -8.57 -25.43 23.03
N GLU A 118 -8.45 -24.72 21.90
CA GLU A 118 -7.82 -23.39 21.90
C GLU A 118 -8.66 -22.37 22.67
N MET A 119 -9.99 -22.48 22.67
CA MET A 119 -10.85 -21.64 23.50
C MET A 119 -10.62 -21.90 25.00
N GLU A 120 -10.61 -23.16 25.42
CA GLU A 120 -10.34 -23.56 26.80
C GLU A 120 -8.98 -23.06 27.28
N ASP A 121 -7.92 -23.29 26.50
CA ASP A 121 -6.56 -22.86 26.81
C ASP A 121 -6.48 -21.32 26.97
N LEU A 122 -7.15 -20.58 26.08
CA LEU A 122 -7.21 -19.11 26.15
C LEU A 122 -7.98 -18.62 27.38
N ILE A 123 -9.13 -19.22 27.71
CA ILE A 123 -9.93 -18.86 28.89
C ILE A 123 -9.11 -19.09 30.16
N VAL A 124 -8.43 -20.25 30.27
CA VAL A 124 -7.55 -20.54 31.41
C VAL A 124 -6.46 -19.48 31.55
N HIS A 125 -5.78 -19.14 30.46
CA HIS A 125 -4.72 -18.14 30.49
C HIS A 125 -5.21 -16.73 30.85
N LEU A 126 -6.44 -16.37 30.46
CA LEU A 126 -7.04 -15.07 30.79
C LEU A 126 -7.57 -14.99 32.22
N LEU A 127 -8.05 -16.11 32.78
CA LEU A 127 -8.57 -16.19 34.15
C LEU A 127 -7.49 -16.50 35.20
N CYS A 128 -6.30 -16.95 34.78
CA CYS A 128 -5.17 -17.11 35.67
C CYS A 128 -4.71 -15.74 36.20
N GLU A 129 -5.02 -15.45 37.46
CA GLU A 129 -4.45 -14.30 38.16
C GLU A 129 -2.96 -14.57 38.46
N ASP A 130 -2.09 -13.74 37.90
CA ASP A 130 -0.72 -13.63 38.40
C ASP A 130 -0.79 -13.14 39.85
N ALA A 131 -0.12 -13.85 40.78
CA ALA A 131 -0.12 -13.58 42.22
C ALA A 131 0.31 -12.16 42.67
N ASN A 132 0.64 -11.27 41.72
CA ASN A 132 1.08 -9.89 41.96
C ASN A 132 0.13 -8.81 41.39
N GLY A 133 -0.98 -9.17 40.71
CA GLY A 133 -2.11 -8.29 40.38
C GLY A 133 -1.83 -6.94 39.67
N LYS A 134 -0.62 -6.73 39.15
CA LYS A 134 -0.12 -5.40 38.72
C LYS A 134 0.38 -5.35 37.28
N ASN A 135 0.36 -6.47 36.54
CA ASN A 135 0.85 -6.53 35.18
C ASN A 135 -0.30 -6.74 34.20
N LEU A 136 -0.30 -5.98 33.11
CA LEU A 136 -1.21 -6.18 31.99
C LEU A 136 -0.86 -7.51 31.29
N ALA A 137 -1.79 -8.48 31.32
CA ALA A 137 -1.66 -9.72 30.57
C ALA A 137 -2.06 -9.50 29.11
N VAL A 138 -1.22 -9.98 28.18
CA VAL A 138 -1.46 -9.88 26.73
C VAL A 138 -1.35 -11.27 26.11
N VAL A 139 -2.39 -11.69 25.39
CA VAL A 139 -2.42 -12.99 24.70
C VAL A 139 -2.56 -12.78 23.19
N PRO A 140 -1.49 -12.98 22.40
CA PRO A 140 -1.53 -12.77 20.95
C PRO A 140 -2.14 -13.96 20.21
N ILE A 141 -3.12 -13.72 19.33
CA ILE A 141 -3.67 -14.72 18.40
C ILE A 141 -3.06 -14.49 17.01
N LEU A 142 -2.22 -15.43 16.56
CA LEU A 142 -1.46 -15.33 15.32
C LEU A 142 -1.97 -16.30 14.25
N GLY A 143 -1.82 -15.94 12.97
CA GLY A 143 -2.21 -16.77 11.84
C GLY A 143 -2.56 -15.99 10.58
N MET A 144 -2.70 -16.68 9.45
CA MET A 144 -3.03 -16.09 8.15
C MET A 144 -4.40 -15.39 8.14
N GLY A 145 -4.65 -14.54 7.14
CA GLY A 145 -5.96 -13.92 6.93
C GLY A 145 -7.08 -14.97 6.81
N SER A 146 -8.32 -14.60 7.17
CA SER A 146 -9.51 -15.46 7.07
C SER A 146 -9.54 -16.75 7.91
N VAL A 147 -8.51 -17.06 8.71
CA VAL A 147 -8.49 -18.27 9.55
C VAL A 147 -9.40 -18.21 10.80
N GLY A 148 -10.21 -17.15 10.95
CA GLY A 148 -11.13 -17.04 12.09
C GLY A 148 -10.53 -16.53 13.40
N LYS A 149 -9.36 -15.86 13.37
CA LYS A 149 -8.72 -15.29 14.60
C LYS A 149 -9.64 -14.35 15.37
N THR A 150 -10.31 -13.44 14.66
CA THR A 150 -11.26 -12.49 15.26
C THR A 150 -12.50 -13.22 15.78
N THR A 151 -12.93 -14.30 15.12
CA THR A 151 -14.03 -15.16 15.59
C THR A 151 -13.67 -15.82 16.92
N LEU A 152 -12.47 -16.40 17.02
CA LEU A 152 -11.98 -17.02 18.26
C LEU A 152 -11.85 -16.01 19.39
N ALA A 153 -11.27 -14.82 19.13
CA ALA A 153 -11.15 -13.77 20.14
C ALA A 153 -12.51 -13.35 20.72
N LYS A 154 -13.54 -13.28 19.86
CA LYS A 154 -14.90 -12.92 20.27
C LYS A 154 -15.58 -14.03 21.07
N ALA A 155 -15.40 -15.28 20.67
CA ALA A 155 -15.98 -16.43 21.35
C ALA A 155 -15.40 -16.67 22.75
N VAL A 156 -14.15 -16.28 22.97
CA VAL A 156 -13.51 -16.35 24.30
C VAL A 156 -13.91 -15.16 25.19
N TYR A 157 -14.25 -14.02 24.59
CA TYR A 157 -14.58 -12.80 25.33
C TYR A 157 -16.03 -12.76 25.83
N ASN A 158 -16.98 -13.32 25.05
CA ASN A 158 -18.40 -13.38 25.41
C ASN A 158 -18.68 -14.59 26.30
#